data_AF-A0A356KM68-F1
#
_entry.id   AF-A0A356KM68-F1
#
_cell.length_a   1.000
_cell.length_b   1.000
_cell.length_c   1.000
_cell.angle_alpha   90.00
_cell.angle_beta   90.00
_cell.angle_gamma   90.00
#
_symmetry.space_group_name_H-M   'P 1'
#
loop_
_entity.id
_entity.type
_entity.pdbx_description
1 polymer ?
#
loop_
_entity_poly.entity_id
_entity_poly.type
_entity_poly.pdbx_seq_one_letter_code
_entity_poly.pdbx_strand_id
1 'polypeptide(L)' 'MLELGTVLADRYRLERELGRGGMSVVYVAHDLKFEEEVALKL' A
#
# COMPACT_ATOMS: atom_id res chain seq x y z
N MET A 1 -4.35 -11.61 3.25
CA MET A 1 -4.53 -10.16 3.03
C MET A 1 -3.53 -9.47 3.94
N LEU A 2 -2.78 -8.48 3.45
CA LEU A 2 -1.83 -7.77 4.29
C LEU A 2 -2.56 -6.84 5.26
N GLU A 3 -1.99 -6.66 6.45
CA GLU A 3 -2.56 -5.79 7.48
C GLU A 3 -2.23 -4.33 7.21
N LEU A 4 -3.15 -3.43 7.56
CA LEU A 4 -2.88 -1.99 7.54
C LEU A 4 -1.75 -1.68 8.54
N GLY A 5 -0.87 -0.76 8.19
CA GLY A 5 0.36 -0.48 8.92
C GLY A 5 1.54 -1.37 8.52
N THR A 6 1.33 -2.45 7.75
CA THR A 6 2.44 -3.26 7.20
C THR A 6 3.34 -2.38 6.35
N VAL A 7 4.65 -2.45 6.59
CA VAL A 7 5.66 -1.78 5.78
C VAL A 7 6.25 -2.79 4.79
N LEU A 8 6.08 -2.52 3.50
CA LEU A 8 6.62 -3.33 2.41
C LEU A 8 7.93 -2.73 1.91
N ALA A 9 8.91 -3.61 1.65
CA ALA A 9 10.24 -3.24 1.17
C ALA A 9 10.90 -2.11 1.98
N ASP A 10 10.64 -2.09 3.30
CA ASP A 10 11.09 -1.07 4.24
C ASP A 10 10.76 0.37 3.82
N ARG A 11 9.71 0.56 2.99
CA ARG A 11 9.39 1.84 2.37
C ARG A 11 7.92 2.19 2.33
N TYR A 12 7.04 1.25 1.98
CA TYR A 12 5.62 1.56 1.73
C TYR A 12 4.76 1.05 2.88
N ARG A 13 4.20 1.97 3.68
CA ARG A 13 3.27 1.62 4.75
C ARG A 13 1.85 1.56 4.21
N LEU A 14 1.17 0.41 4.28
CA LEU A 14 -0.22 0.26 3.81
C LEU A 14 -1.20 1.00 4.73
N GLU A 15 -2.13 1.78 4.16
CA GLU A 15 -3.09 2.58 4.95
C GLU A 15 -4.55 2.18 4.74
N ARG A 16 -4.97 1.98 3.49
CA ARG A 16 -6.32 1.49 3.18
C ARG A 16 -6.40 0.86 1.79
N GLU A 17 -7.33 -0.07 1.60
CA GLU A 17 -7.65 -0.61 0.27
C GLU A 17 -8.34 0.48 -0.58
N LEU A 18 -7.93 0.61 -1.85
CA LEU A 18 -8.57 1.43 -2.88
C LEU A 18 -9.49 0.60 -3.78
N GLY A 19 -9.15 -0.66 -4.00
CA GLY A 19 -9.96 -1.57 -4.78
C GLY A 19 -9.30 -2.91 -5.00
N ARG A 20 -10.11 -3.89 -5.39
CA ARG A 20 -9.70 -5.27 -5.62
C ARG A 20 -10.25 -5.77 -6.95
N GLY A 21 -9.40 -6.46 -7.70
CA GLY A 21 -9.75 -7.17 -8.92
C GLY A 21 -9.24 -8.62 -8.86
N GLY A 22 -9.47 -9.38 -9.93
CA GLY A 22 -9.26 -10.84 -9.93
C GLY A 22 -7.89 -11.32 -9.44
N MET A 23 -6.81 -10.59 -9.71
CA MET A 23 -5.44 -11.01 -9.35
C MET A 23 -4.73 -10.06 -8.39
N SER A 24 -5.33 -8.92 -8.02
CA SER A 24 -4.60 -7.84 -7.37
C SER A 24 -5.46 -6.97 -6.47
N VAL A 25 -4.82 -6.37 -5.47
CA VAL A 25 -5.40 -5.33 -4.61
C VAL A 25 -4.58 -4.05 -4.76
N VAL A 26 -5.26 -2.92 -4.83
CA VAL A 26 -4.62 -1.60 -4.80
C VAL A 26 -4.84 -1.00 -3.42
N TYR A 27 -3.79 -0.49 -2.79
CA TYR A 27 -3.82 0.22 -1.51
C TYR A 27 -3.41 1.68 -1.70
N VAL A 28 -3.94 2.58 -0.87
CA VAL A 28 -3.18 3.78 -0.48
C VAL A 28 -2.07 3.30 0.44
N ALA A 29 -0.84 3.71 0.12
CA ALA A 29 0.31 3.53 0.98
C ALA A 29 1.04 4.86 1.16
N HIS A 30 1.70 5.02 2.31
CA HIS A 30 2.60 6.14 2.55
C HIS A 30 4.03 5.73 2.15
N ASP A 31 4.65 6.45 1.21
CA ASP A 31 6.05 6.27 0.85
C ASP A 31 6.94 6.95 1.89
N LEU A 32 7.59 6.17 2.75
CA LEU A 32 8.43 6.68 3.83
C LEU A 32 9.71 7.37 3.35
N LYS A 33 10.09 7.20 2.07
CA LYS A 33 11.27 7.86 1.50
C LYS A 33 10.97 9.30 1.07
N PHE A 34 9.79 9.51 0.50
CA PHE A 34 9.39 10.79 -0.09
C PHE A 34 8.24 11.48 0.66
N GLU A 35 7.74 10.84 1.72
CA GLU A 35 6.68 11.33 2.61
C GLU A 35 5.38 11.67 1.87
N GLU A 36 5.02 10.87 0.86
CA GLU A 36 3.84 11.09 0.01
C GLU A 36 2.89 9.88 -0.01
N GLU A 37 1.62 10.13 -0.31
CA GLU A 37 0.64 9.07 -0.56
C GLU A 37 0.81 8.53 -1.99
N VAL A 38 0.87 7.21 -2.12
CA VAL A 38 0.97 6.51 -3.41
C VAL A 38 -0.08 5.40 -3.53
N ALA A 39 -0.46 5.09 -4.76
CA ALA A 39 -1.25 3.89 -5.04
C ALA A 39 -0.31 2.70 -5.25
N LEU A 40 -0.35 1.73 -4.33
CA LEU A 40 0.45 0.52 -4.41
C LEU A 40 -0.40 -0.66 -4.90
N LYS A 41 -0.04 -1.24 -6.05
CA LYS A 41 -0.68 -2.44 -6.59
C LYS A 41 0.13 -3.67 -6.18
N LEU A 42 -0.53 -4.60 -5.49
CA LEU A 42 -0.01 -5.90 -5.09
C LEU A 42 -0.58 -7.01 -5.96
#